data_AF-A0A9N8V099-F1
#
_entry.id   AF-A0A9N8V099-F1
#
_cell.length_a   1.000
_cell.length_b   1.000
_cell.length_c   1.000
_cell.angle_alpha   90.00
_cell.angle_beta   90.00
_cell.angle_gamma   90.00
#
_symmetry.space_group_name_H-M   'P 1'
#
loop_
_entity.id
_entity.type
_entity.pdbx_description
1 polymer ?
#
loop_
_entity_poly.entity_id
_entity_poly.type
_entity_poly.pdbx_seq_one_letter_code
_entity_poly.pdbx_strand_id
1 'polypeptide(L)'
;MKLSIFAFLFHAIFFSSYAYGLYLRDATILYRRDTTIDPNQCTVTAAESHRSVTVILINEIDYNITYANHILNWGAWASNACDPSQSIYPSLPINQSETFSAVSDGFLTGTEGKVTFSIDDKNTPPSTFSIYWDNPFSGSNEYSVEISNTNLYDYQIPPGAGVGDNAVYQVTISKST
;
A
#
# COMPACT_ATOMS: atom_id res chain seq x y z
N MET A 1 8.33 33.79 48.53
CA MET A 1 7.27 33.69 47.50
C MET A 1 7.90 33.05 46.28
N LYS A 2 7.51 31.81 45.96
CA LYS A 2 8.01 31.04 44.82
C LYS A 2 7.54 31.67 43.52
N LEU A 3 8.38 31.70 42.49
CA LEU A 3 7.91 31.44 41.12
C LEU A 3 9.04 30.81 40.30
N SER A 4 8.87 29.51 40.04
CA SER A 4 9.64 28.71 39.10
C SER A 4 9.17 29.06 37.69
N ILE A 5 10.09 29.28 36.74
CA ILE A 5 9.75 29.29 35.31
C ILE A 5 10.43 28.07 34.69
N PHE A 6 9.58 27.12 34.32
CA PHE A 6 9.90 25.92 33.57
C PHE A 6 10.40 26.28 32.17
N ALA A 7 11.52 25.68 31.79
CA ALA A 7 11.95 25.59 30.41
C ALA A 7 11.02 24.62 29.65
N PHE A 8 10.47 25.07 28.53
CA PHE A 8 9.96 24.17 27.49
C PHE A 8 10.63 24.54 26.17
N LEU A 9 11.70 23.82 25.87
CA LEU A 9 12.36 23.81 24.58
C LEU A 9 11.53 22.91 23.66
N PHE A 10 10.57 23.47 22.93
CA PHE A 10 9.90 22.75 21.84
C PHE A 10 10.90 22.58 20.69
N HIS A 11 11.60 21.45 20.68
CA HIS A 11 12.19 20.94 19.44
C HIS A 11 11.03 20.44 18.57
N ALA A 12 10.49 21.31 17.73
CA ALA A 12 9.70 20.89 16.58
C ALA A 12 10.66 20.15 15.65
N ILE A 13 10.70 18.82 15.76
CA ILE A 13 11.38 17.99 14.78
C ILE A 13 10.50 18.01 13.53
N PHE A 14 10.75 18.98 12.66
CA PHE A 14 10.33 18.93 11.27
C PHE A 14 11.11 17.81 10.58
N PHE A 15 10.61 16.57 10.64
CA PHE A 15 10.96 15.59 9.62
C PHE A 15 10.17 15.97 8.37
N SER A 16 10.70 16.98 7.67
CA SER A 16 10.21 17.44 6.38
C SER A 16 10.18 16.27 5.41
N SER A 17 9.12 16.23 4.60
CA SER A 17 8.77 15.32 3.51
C SER A 17 9.90 14.86 2.56
N TYR A 18 11.11 15.39 2.68
CA TYR A 18 12.28 15.02 1.88
C TYR A 18 12.89 13.65 2.21
N ALA A 19 12.65 13.10 3.41
CA ALA A 19 13.18 11.78 3.77
C ALA A 19 12.42 10.61 3.10
N TYR A 20 11.13 10.79 2.79
CA TYR A 20 10.30 9.73 2.20
C TYR A 20 10.63 9.45 0.73
N GLY A 21 11.05 10.47 -0.02
CA GLY A 21 11.52 10.30 -1.40
C GLY A 21 12.81 9.49 -1.52
N LEU A 22 13.57 9.31 -0.42
CA LEU A 22 14.82 8.55 -0.41
C LEU A 22 14.65 7.10 0.07
N TYR A 23 13.54 6.72 0.70
CA TYR A 23 13.31 5.35 1.17
C TYR A 23 12.53 4.48 0.17
N LEU A 24 11.85 5.09 -0.81
CA LEU A 24 11.38 4.42 -2.03
C LEU A 24 12.52 3.96 -2.96
N ARG A 25 13.80 4.06 -2.52
CA ARG A 25 14.98 3.81 -3.35
C ARG A 25 15.12 2.38 -3.87
N ASP A 26 14.33 1.42 -3.42
CA ASP A 26 14.38 0.04 -3.94
C ASP A 26 13.22 -0.34 -4.87
N ALA A 27 12.28 0.57 -5.16
CA ALA A 27 11.26 0.36 -6.20
C ALA A 27 11.75 0.75 -7.61
N THR A 28 13.00 1.22 -7.74
CA THR A 28 13.59 1.68 -9.02
C THR A 28 14.34 0.59 -9.79
N ILE A 29 14.58 -0.57 -9.17
CA ILE A 29 15.30 -1.70 -9.80
C ILE A 29 14.33 -2.75 -10.38
N LEU A 30 13.06 -2.72 -9.99
CA LEU A 30 12.00 -3.49 -10.64
C LEU A 30 11.33 -2.63 -11.71
N TYR A 31 11.26 -3.15 -12.93
CA TYR A 31 10.48 -2.52 -13.99
C TYR A 31 9.03 -2.47 -13.49
N ARG A 32 8.48 -1.26 -13.33
CA ARG A 32 7.03 -1.12 -13.10
C ARG A 32 6.31 -1.56 -14.38
N ARG A 33 5.14 -2.20 -14.23
CA ARG A 33 4.37 -2.70 -15.39
C ARG A 33 4.26 -1.57 -16.42
N ASP A 34 4.70 -1.82 -17.65
CA ASP A 34 4.53 -0.89 -18.78
C ASP A 34 3.05 -0.84 -19.16
N THR A 35 2.30 -0.12 -18.32
CA THR A 35 0.98 0.39 -18.64
C THR A 35 1.17 1.86 -18.91
N THR A 36 0.37 2.43 -19.80
CA THR A 36 0.34 3.85 -20.15
C THR A 36 -0.10 4.77 -18.99
N ILE A 37 0.01 4.29 -17.74
CA ILE A 37 -0.45 4.88 -16.50
C ILE A 37 0.80 5.33 -15.76
N ASP A 38 0.85 6.63 -15.42
CA ASP A 38 1.98 7.18 -14.68
C ASP A 38 2.16 6.39 -13.37
N PRO A 39 3.34 5.82 -13.10
CA PRO A 39 3.60 5.03 -11.90
C PRO A 39 3.33 5.81 -10.61
N ASN A 40 3.34 7.14 -10.62
CA ASN A 40 3.05 7.96 -9.46
C ASN A 40 1.59 8.45 -9.41
N GLN A 41 0.78 8.15 -10.43
CA GLN A 41 -0.58 8.68 -10.56
C GLN A 41 -1.42 8.42 -9.31
N CYS A 42 -1.39 7.20 -8.78
CA CYS A 42 -2.24 6.85 -7.66
C CYS A 42 -1.82 7.51 -6.35
N THR A 43 -0.52 7.59 -6.08
CA THR A 43 -0.01 8.33 -4.91
C THR A 43 -0.30 9.83 -5.01
N VAL A 44 -0.10 10.44 -6.19
CA VAL A 44 -0.38 11.86 -6.41
C VAL A 44 -1.88 12.15 -6.27
N THR A 45 -2.74 11.34 -6.90
CA THR A 45 -4.19 11.51 -6.81
C THR A 45 -4.69 11.33 -5.38
N ALA A 46 -4.14 10.35 -4.66
CA ALA A 46 -4.55 10.04 -3.29
C ALA A 46 -4.10 11.11 -2.27
N ALA A 47 -3.00 11.81 -2.54
CA ALA A 47 -2.46 12.85 -1.65
C ALA A 47 -3.37 14.08 -1.46
N GLU A 48 -4.35 14.27 -2.35
CA GLU A 48 -5.37 15.33 -2.23
C GLU A 48 -6.43 15.03 -1.15
N SER A 49 -6.45 13.80 -0.63
CA SER A 49 -7.35 13.38 0.45
C SER A 49 -6.78 13.70 1.84
N HIS A 50 -7.66 13.81 2.83
CA HIS A 50 -7.28 13.92 4.24
C HIS A 50 -6.67 12.62 4.77
N ARG A 51 -7.16 11.48 4.28
CA ARG A 51 -6.71 10.14 4.62
C ARG A 51 -6.60 9.33 3.34
N SER A 52 -5.50 8.62 3.15
CA SER A 52 -5.35 7.70 2.02
C SER A 52 -4.33 6.61 2.28
N VAL A 53 -4.50 5.51 1.56
CA VAL A 53 -3.51 4.43 1.49
C VAL A 53 -3.24 4.14 0.02
N THR A 54 -2.00 4.34 -0.39
CA THR A 54 -1.46 3.80 -1.64
C THR A 54 -0.77 2.48 -1.33
N VAL A 55 -1.21 1.39 -1.94
CA VAL A 55 -0.49 0.12 -1.90
C VAL A 55 0.43 0.03 -3.12
N ILE A 56 1.68 -0.35 -2.89
CA ILE A 56 2.62 -0.76 -3.94
C ILE A 56 2.80 -2.26 -3.80
N LEU A 57 2.21 -3.04 -4.71
CA LEU A 57 2.36 -4.48 -4.75
C LEU A 57 3.49 -4.85 -5.70
N ILE A 58 4.47 -5.59 -5.19
CA ILE A 58 5.63 -6.06 -5.93
C ILE A 58 5.58 -7.58 -6.03
N ASN A 59 5.74 -8.10 -7.24
CA ASN A 59 5.76 -9.52 -7.53
C ASN A 59 7.19 -10.05 -7.76
N GLU A 60 7.74 -10.77 -6.79
CA GLU A 60 9.04 -11.44 -6.89
C GLU A 60 8.92 -12.98 -6.88
N ILE A 61 7.74 -13.52 -7.17
CA ILE A 61 7.54 -14.97 -7.35
C ILE A 61 7.60 -15.34 -8.84
N ASP A 62 7.73 -16.63 -9.14
CA ASP A 62 7.83 -17.13 -10.53
C ASP A 62 6.47 -17.26 -11.25
N TYR A 63 5.43 -16.60 -10.73
CA TYR A 63 4.08 -16.67 -11.26
C TYR A 63 3.50 -15.27 -11.39
N ASN A 64 2.59 -15.11 -12.35
CA ASN A 64 1.80 -13.89 -12.42
C ASN A 64 0.80 -13.85 -11.26
N ILE A 65 0.47 -12.63 -10.84
CA ILE A 65 -0.54 -12.37 -9.81
C ILE A 65 -1.75 -11.75 -10.48
N THR A 66 -2.94 -12.25 -10.21
CA THR A 66 -4.19 -11.75 -10.81
C THR A 66 -5.11 -11.23 -9.72
N TYR A 67 -5.70 -10.05 -9.93
CA TYR A 67 -6.75 -9.55 -9.04
C TYR A 67 -7.91 -10.56 -8.94
N ALA A 68 -8.41 -10.79 -7.72
CA ALA A 68 -9.55 -11.67 -7.48
C ALA A 68 -10.79 -10.89 -7.01
N ASN A 69 -10.67 -10.17 -5.89
CA ASN A 69 -11.76 -9.34 -5.36
C ASN A 69 -11.23 -8.25 -4.43
N HIS A 70 -12.12 -7.36 -3.98
CA HIS A 70 -11.86 -6.44 -2.90
C HIS A 70 -13.10 -6.20 -2.04
N ILE A 71 -12.88 -5.63 -0.87
CA ILE A 71 -13.88 -5.01 0.00
C ILE A 71 -13.35 -3.64 0.38
N LEU A 72 -14.16 -2.60 0.22
CA LEU A 72 -13.92 -1.28 0.81
C LEU A 72 -15.00 -1.06 1.87
N ASN A 73 -14.60 -1.10 3.14
CA ASN A 73 -15.50 -0.82 4.26
C ASN A 73 -15.71 0.70 4.40
N TRP A 74 -14.66 1.48 4.12
CA TRP A 74 -14.69 2.94 4.14
C TRP A 74 -13.81 3.54 3.04
N GLY A 75 -14.26 4.69 2.53
CA GLY A 75 -13.56 5.42 1.48
C GLY A 75 -13.98 4.99 0.07
N ALA A 76 -13.27 5.55 -0.90
CA ALA A 76 -13.41 5.24 -2.31
C ALA A 76 -12.03 5.01 -2.94
N TRP A 77 -11.99 4.37 -4.11
CA TRP A 77 -10.78 4.36 -4.92
C TRP A 77 -10.42 5.77 -5.37
N ALA A 78 -9.13 6.14 -5.33
CA ALA A 78 -8.65 7.49 -5.64
C ALA A 78 -9.04 7.95 -7.07
N SER A 79 -9.11 7.00 -8.00
CA SER A 79 -9.66 7.16 -9.34
C SER A 79 -9.95 5.78 -9.93
N ASN A 80 -10.60 5.71 -11.10
CA ASN A 80 -10.73 4.45 -11.84
C ASN A 80 -9.35 3.83 -12.11
N ALA A 81 -8.34 4.63 -12.46
CA ALA A 81 -6.99 4.11 -12.67
C ALA A 81 -6.34 3.58 -11.37
N CYS A 82 -6.90 3.81 -10.20
CA CYS A 82 -6.33 3.33 -8.93
C CYS A 82 -7.17 2.25 -8.26
N ASP A 83 -8.16 1.74 -8.97
CA ASP A 83 -8.96 0.59 -8.59
C ASP A 83 -8.34 -0.69 -9.20
N PRO A 84 -7.92 -1.66 -8.37
CA PRO A 84 -7.26 -2.88 -8.84
C PRO A 84 -8.20 -3.83 -9.59
N SER A 85 -9.52 -3.59 -9.58
CA SER A 85 -10.51 -4.39 -10.29
C SER A 85 -10.67 -4.01 -11.77
N GLN A 86 -10.09 -2.89 -12.21
CA GLN A 86 -10.25 -2.45 -13.58
C GLN A 86 -9.57 -3.38 -14.57
N SER A 87 -10.28 -3.73 -15.65
CA SER A 87 -9.80 -4.63 -16.71
C SER A 87 -8.57 -4.11 -17.47
N ILE A 88 -8.24 -2.82 -17.32
CA ILE A 88 -7.01 -2.22 -17.84
C ILE A 88 -5.75 -2.79 -17.17
N TYR A 89 -5.90 -3.45 -16.01
CA TYR A 89 -4.83 -4.14 -15.30
C TYR A 89 -4.88 -5.64 -15.61
N PRO A 90 -4.09 -6.14 -16.60
CA PRO A 90 -3.90 -7.59 -16.77
C PRO A 90 -3.16 -8.17 -15.56
N SER A 91 -2.92 -9.48 -15.53
CA SER A 91 -2.14 -10.09 -14.45
C SER A 91 -0.77 -9.40 -14.27
N LEU A 92 -0.36 -9.21 -13.02
CA LEU A 92 0.90 -8.59 -12.60
C LEU A 92 2.03 -9.55 -12.92
N PRO A 93 2.90 -9.23 -13.91
CA PRO A 93 3.93 -10.14 -14.33
C PRO A 93 5.02 -10.30 -13.27
N ILE A 94 5.80 -11.36 -13.45
CA ILE A 94 7.00 -11.65 -12.66
C ILE A 94 7.97 -10.46 -12.68
N ASN A 95 8.54 -10.12 -11.53
CA ASN A 95 9.49 -9.01 -11.33
C ASN A 95 8.93 -7.64 -11.74
N GLN A 96 7.62 -7.45 -11.62
CA GLN A 96 6.94 -6.18 -11.84
C GLN A 96 6.24 -5.72 -10.58
N SER A 97 5.81 -4.46 -10.60
CA SER A 97 4.98 -3.88 -9.53
C SER A 97 3.74 -3.19 -10.10
N GLU A 98 2.69 -3.10 -9.28
CA GLU A 98 1.53 -2.26 -9.53
C GLU A 98 1.16 -1.41 -8.32
N THR A 99 0.36 -0.38 -8.56
CA THR A 99 -0.11 0.54 -7.52
C THR A 99 -1.60 0.71 -7.59
N PHE A 100 -2.26 0.68 -6.44
CA PHE A 100 -3.67 1.03 -6.28
C PHE A 100 -3.82 1.90 -5.04
N SER A 101 -4.89 2.67 -4.94
CA SER A 101 -5.05 3.62 -3.84
C SER A 101 -6.48 3.90 -3.48
N ALA A 102 -6.75 3.88 -2.18
CA ALA A 102 -8.03 4.29 -1.60
C ALA A 102 -7.87 5.59 -0.81
N VAL A 103 -8.93 6.39 -0.80
CA VAL A 103 -9.03 7.71 -0.17
C VAL A 103 -10.26 7.77 0.72
N SER A 104 -10.20 8.54 1.81
CA SER A 104 -11.41 8.91 2.54
C SER A 104 -12.34 9.78 1.69
N ASP A 105 -13.64 9.50 1.71
CA ASP A 105 -14.68 10.22 0.95
C ASP A 105 -15.79 10.79 1.85
N GLY A 106 -15.59 10.78 3.17
CA GLY A 106 -16.57 11.22 4.17
C GLY A 106 -16.01 12.24 5.17
N PHE A 107 -16.93 12.85 5.93
CA PHE A 107 -16.57 13.79 6.98
C PHE A 107 -16.05 13.06 8.21
N LEU A 108 -14.81 13.36 8.62
CA LEU A 108 -14.12 12.71 9.75
C LEU A 108 -14.03 11.18 9.60
N THR A 109 -13.88 10.70 8.37
CA THR A 109 -13.67 9.27 8.07
C THR A 109 -12.24 8.99 7.60
N GLY A 110 -11.87 7.71 7.64
CA GLY A 110 -10.64 7.19 7.09
C GLY A 110 -10.88 6.40 5.80
N THR A 111 -9.93 5.53 5.46
CA THR A 111 -10.12 4.46 4.47
C THR A 111 -9.81 3.11 5.10
N GLU A 112 -10.66 2.13 4.82
CA GLU A 112 -10.48 0.76 5.30
C GLU A 112 -10.86 -0.20 4.17
N GLY A 113 -10.02 -1.18 3.90
CA GLY A 113 -10.28 -2.12 2.84
C GLY A 113 -9.35 -3.31 2.81
N LYS A 114 -9.68 -4.24 1.92
CA LYS A 114 -8.91 -5.43 1.64
C LYS A 114 -8.96 -5.75 0.16
N VAL A 115 -7.83 -6.08 -0.44
CA VAL A 115 -7.75 -6.61 -1.81
C VAL A 115 -7.19 -8.03 -1.75
N THR A 116 -7.82 -8.96 -2.46
CA THR A 116 -7.36 -10.34 -2.60
C THR A 116 -6.88 -10.57 -4.01
N PHE A 117 -5.76 -11.27 -4.12
CA PHE A 117 -5.15 -11.69 -5.36
C PHE A 117 -4.99 -13.21 -5.42
N SER A 118 -5.02 -13.76 -6.62
CA SER A 118 -4.69 -15.15 -6.93
C SER A 118 -3.29 -15.22 -7.54
N ILE A 119 -2.56 -16.27 -7.19
CA ILE A 119 -1.26 -16.61 -7.79
C ILE A 119 -1.51 -17.69 -8.83
N ASP A 120 -0.97 -17.53 -10.04
CA ASP A 120 -1.18 -18.47 -11.15
C ASP A 120 -0.30 -19.75 -11.04
N ASP A 121 -0.22 -20.32 -9.83
CA ASP A 121 0.77 -21.33 -9.43
C ASP A 121 0.42 -22.80 -9.73
N LYS A 122 -0.57 -23.03 -10.58
CA LYS A 122 -1.08 -24.36 -10.96
C LYS A 122 -1.57 -25.22 -9.79
N ASN A 123 -1.62 -24.71 -8.55
CA ASN A 123 -2.25 -25.42 -7.44
C ASN A 123 -3.77 -25.47 -7.64
N THR A 124 -4.43 -26.40 -6.95
CA THR A 124 -5.89 -26.55 -7.00
C THR A 124 -6.45 -26.70 -5.58
N PRO A 125 -7.09 -25.65 -5.02
CA PRO A 125 -7.29 -24.32 -5.62
C PRO A 125 -5.95 -23.56 -5.78
N PRO A 126 -5.89 -22.54 -6.65
CA PRO A 126 -4.73 -21.64 -6.74
C PRO A 126 -4.43 -21.01 -5.38
N SER A 127 -3.15 -20.75 -5.11
CA SER A 127 -2.81 -19.99 -3.89
C SER A 127 -3.28 -18.55 -4.02
N THR A 128 -3.60 -17.93 -2.89
CA THR A 128 -4.06 -16.54 -2.82
C THR A 128 -3.31 -15.78 -1.75
N PHE A 129 -3.36 -14.46 -1.83
CA PHE A 129 -3.01 -13.61 -0.71
C PHE A 129 -3.93 -12.39 -0.66
N SER A 130 -4.04 -11.78 0.51
CA SER A 130 -4.79 -10.54 0.67
C SER A 130 -3.97 -9.48 1.38
N ILE A 131 -4.22 -8.22 1.02
CA ILE A 131 -3.62 -7.04 1.62
C ILE A 131 -4.76 -6.23 2.23
N TYR A 132 -4.73 -6.07 3.55
CA TYR A 132 -5.68 -5.27 4.31
C TYR A 132 -5.03 -3.97 4.80
N TRP A 133 -5.84 -2.92 4.89
CA TRP A 133 -5.49 -1.67 5.55
C TRP A 133 -6.68 -1.08 6.31
N ASP A 134 -6.36 -0.34 7.38
CA ASP A 134 -7.20 0.66 8.01
C ASP A 134 -6.36 1.91 8.27
N ASN A 135 -6.76 3.04 7.68
CA ASN A 135 -6.17 4.35 7.89
C ASN A 135 -7.27 5.27 8.43
N PRO A 136 -7.51 5.24 9.75
CA PRO A 136 -8.65 5.91 10.36
C PRO A 136 -8.46 7.43 10.35
N PHE A 137 -9.57 8.17 10.51
CA PHE A 137 -9.50 9.63 10.67
C PHE A 137 -8.65 10.05 11.88
N SER A 138 -8.71 9.28 12.95
CA SER A 138 -7.90 9.45 14.16
C SER A 138 -7.55 8.06 14.70
N GLY A 139 -6.27 7.84 14.95
CA GLY A 139 -5.76 6.54 15.38
C GLY A 139 -4.41 6.25 14.76
N SER A 140 -3.98 5.00 14.88
CA SER A 140 -2.83 4.48 14.15
C SER A 140 -3.32 3.68 12.96
N ASN A 141 -2.51 3.62 11.91
CA ASN A 141 -2.81 2.80 10.76
C ASN A 141 -2.61 1.33 11.11
N GLU A 142 -3.46 0.47 10.57
CA GLU A 142 -3.37 -0.98 10.70
C GLU A 142 -3.23 -1.61 9.32
N TYR A 143 -2.41 -2.66 9.23
CA TYR A 143 -2.16 -3.39 8.00
C TYR A 143 -1.99 -4.87 8.30
N SER A 144 -2.38 -5.72 7.35
CA SER A 144 -2.02 -7.13 7.37
C SER A 144 -1.88 -7.69 5.97
N VAL A 145 -1.06 -8.74 5.85
CA VAL A 145 -0.97 -9.57 4.65
C VAL A 145 -1.24 -11.01 5.07
N GLU A 146 -2.19 -11.65 4.41
CA GLU A 146 -2.53 -13.05 4.64
C GLU A 146 -2.22 -13.85 3.38
N ILE A 147 -1.38 -14.89 3.49
CA ILE A 147 -1.01 -15.79 2.39
C ILE A 147 -1.63 -17.16 2.64
N SER A 148 -2.30 -17.74 1.65
CA SER A 148 -2.98 -19.03 1.79
C SER A 148 -2.02 -20.22 1.86
N ASN A 149 -0.83 -20.10 1.27
CA ASN A 149 0.18 -21.16 1.20
C ASN A 149 1.57 -20.65 1.60
N THR A 150 1.77 -20.49 2.92
CA THR A 150 3.01 -19.97 3.52
C THR A 150 4.21 -20.91 3.39
N ASN A 151 4.00 -22.16 2.95
CA ASN A 151 5.08 -23.08 2.62
C ASN A 151 5.75 -22.74 1.27
N LEU A 152 5.06 -22.01 0.39
CA LEU A 152 5.55 -21.66 -0.95
C LEU A 152 5.87 -20.17 -1.07
N TYR A 153 5.11 -19.32 -0.37
CA TYR A 153 5.22 -17.88 -0.49
C TYR A 153 5.35 -17.21 0.87
N ASP A 154 6.02 -16.08 0.85
CA ASP A 154 6.17 -15.17 1.98
C ASP A 154 6.02 -13.72 1.48
N TYR A 155 6.00 -12.76 2.40
CA TYR A 155 5.96 -11.36 2.08
C TYR A 155 6.96 -10.55 2.89
N GLN A 156 7.34 -9.40 2.33
CA GLN A 156 8.26 -8.47 2.95
C GLN A 156 7.66 -7.07 2.94
N ILE A 157 7.78 -6.40 4.07
CA ILE A 157 7.36 -5.01 4.27
C ILE A 157 8.60 -4.21 4.64
N PRO A 158 8.97 -3.16 3.88
CA PRO A 158 10.11 -2.34 4.23
C PRO A 158 9.83 -1.54 5.51
N PRO A 159 10.84 -1.29 6.36
CA PRO A 159 10.68 -0.49 7.57
C PRO A 159 10.05 0.88 7.27
N GLY A 160 9.03 1.25 8.06
CA GLY A 160 8.37 2.54 7.92
C GLY A 160 7.36 2.65 6.77
N ALA A 161 7.04 1.56 6.07
CA ALA A 161 5.88 1.53 5.18
C ALA A 161 4.57 1.76 5.96
N GLY A 162 3.60 2.41 5.32
CA GLY A 162 2.25 2.58 5.87
C GLY A 162 2.10 3.67 6.94
N VAL A 163 3.05 4.60 7.07
CA VAL A 163 2.96 5.67 8.08
C VAL A 163 2.31 6.95 7.54
N GLY A 164 1.67 7.70 8.44
CA GLY A 164 1.12 9.04 8.15
C GLY A 164 -0.31 9.04 7.61
N ASP A 165 -0.77 10.23 7.24
CA ASP A 165 -2.16 10.47 6.83
C ASP A 165 -2.41 10.00 5.39
N ASN A 166 -1.47 10.25 4.49
CA ASN A 166 -1.44 9.76 3.12
C ASN A 166 -0.35 8.70 3.00
N ALA A 167 -0.67 7.50 3.45
CA ALA A 167 0.29 6.44 3.68
C ALA A 167 0.62 5.68 2.39
N VAL A 168 1.88 5.28 2.24
CA VAL A 168 2.34 4.37 1.18
C VAL A 168 2.74 3.05 1.81
N TYR A 169 2.00 1.99 1.50
CA TYR A 169 2.21 0.64 2.02
C TYR A 169 2.77 -0.27 0.92
N GLN A 170 4.07 -0.53 0.96
CA GLN A 170 4.73 -1.40 0.00
C GLN A 170 4.71 -2.84 0.51
N VAL A 171 4.28 -3.77 -0.36
CA VAL A 171 4.23 -5.21 -0.09
C VAL A 171 4.97 -5.93 -1.21
N THR A 172 6.04 -6.65 -0.86
CA THR A 172 6.72 -7.57 -1.80
C THR A 172 6.27 -8.99 -1.51
N ILE A 173 5.69 -9.67 -2.50
CA ILE A 173 5.40 -11.11 -2.44
C ILE A 173 6.60 -11.85 -3.00
N SER A 174 7.11 -12.80 -2.23
CA SER A 174 8.34 -13.55 -2.52
C SER A 174 8.15 -15.04 -2.27
N LYS A 175 9.13 -15.85 -2.67
CA LYS A 175 9.13 -17.28 -2.32
C LYS A 175 9.47 -17.45 -0.84
N SER A 176 8.85 -18.43 -0.20
CA SER A 176 9.23 -18.86 1.16
C SER A 176 10.66 -19.44 1.13
N THR A 177 11.48 -19.10 2.12
CA THR A 177 12.89 -19.51 2.24
C THR A 177 13.06 -20.82 2.98
#